data_AF-A0A1G4FKR3-F1
#
_entry.id   AF-A0A1G4FKR3-F1
#
_cell.length_a   1.000
_cell.length_b   1.000
_cell.length_c   1.000
_cell.angle_alpha   90.00
_cell.angle_beta   90.00
_cell.angle_gamma   90.00
#
_symmetry.space_group_name_H-M   'P 1'
#
loop_
_entity.id
_entity.type
_entity.pdbx_description
1 polymer ?
#
loop_
_entity_poly.entity_id
_entity_poly.type
_entity_poly.pdbx_seq_one_letter_code
_entity_poly.pdbx_strand_id
1 'polypeptide(L)' 'MKRILSIILCVLVGAGLIIVGSYYLIKEKDDQSSVKIYRIFIAVGILILVASGIFFL' A
#
# COMPACT_ATOMS: atom_id res chain seq x y z
N MET A 1 1.97 24.37 -3.01
CA MET A 1 1.40 23.79 -1.76
C MET A 1 0.44 22.63 -2.03
N LYS A 2 -0.60 22.78 -2.88
CA LYS A 2 -1.59 21.71 -3.15
C LYS A 2 -1.00 20.38 -3.67
N ARG A 3 -0.04 20.42 -4.59
CA ARG A 3 0.65 19.23 -5.13
C ARG A 3 1.40 18.41 -4.07
N ILE A 4 2.15 19.10 -3.22
CA ILE A 4 2.95 18.45 -2.15
C ILE A 4 2.04 17.76 -1.14
N LEU A 5 0.93 18.41 -0.78
CA LEU A 5 -0.08 17.82 0.10
C LEU A 5 -0.67 16.53 -0.49
N SER A 6 -1.04 16.53 -1.78
CA SER A 6 -1.55 15.33 -2.46
C SER A 6 -0.55 14.19 -2.48
N ILE A 7 0.74 14.48 -2.69
CA ILE A 7 1.80 13.48 -2.72
C ILE A 7 2.01 12.87 -1.33
N ILE A 8 2.05 13.69 -0.28
CA ILE A 8 2.13 13.20 1.10
C ILE A 8 0.93 12.29 1.42
N LEU A 9 -0.27 12.66 0.99
CA LEU A 9 -1.46 11.83 1.17
C LEU A 9 -1.33 10.47 0.47
N CYS A 10 -0.91 10.46 -0.80
CA CYS A 10 -0.71 9.23 -1.56
C CYS A 10 0.35 8.33 -0.92
N VAL A 11 1.45 8.92 -0.43
CA VAL A 11 2.51 8.18 0.27
C VAL A 11 2.00 7.57 1.56
N LEU A 12 1.25 8.32 2.37
CA LEU A 12 0.66 7.82 3.62
C LEU A 12 -0.32 6.68 3.38
N VAL A 13 -1.19 6.81 2.37
CA VAL A 13 -2.16 5.76 2.01
C VAL A 13 -1.44 4.52 1.49
N GLY A 14 -0.49 4.68 0.56
CA GLY A 14 0.29 3.56 0.02
C GLY A 14 1.09 2.82 1.08
N ALA A 15 1.77 3.55 1.96
CA ALA A 15 2.51 2.97 3.08
C ALA A 15 1.57 2.26 4.08
N GLY A 16 0.42 2.86 4.41
CA GLY A 16 -0.56 2.25 5.29
C GLY A 16 -1.10 0.92 4.76
N LEU A 17 -1.42 0.85 3.46
CA LEU A 17 -1.86 -0.39 2.82
C LEU A 17 -0.81 -1.49 2.85
N ILE A 18 0.46 -1.14 2.64
CA ILE A 18 1.57 -2.11 2.72
C ILE A 18 1.74 -2.59 4.16
N ILE A 19 1.72 -1.69 5.15
CA ILE A 19 1.88 -2.05 6.57
C ILE A 19 0.74 -2.97 7.01
N VAL A 20 -0.52 -2.59 6.76
CA VAL A 20 -1.69 -3.38 7.13
C VAL A 20 -1.68 -4.72 6.39
N GLY A 21 -1.47 -4.70 5.08
CA GLY A 21 -1.38 -5.92 4.28
C GLY A 21 -0.30 -6.85 4.80
N SER A 22 0.89 -6.34 5.11
CA SER A 22 2.01 -7.15 5.63
C SER A 22 1.73 -7.68 7.04
N TYR A 23 1.15 -6.87 7.92
CA TYR A 23 0.78 -7.28 9.27
C TYR A 23 -0.20 -8.46 9.26
N TYR A 24 -1.28 -8.35 8.47
CA TYR A 24 -2.27 -9.41 8.37
C TYR A 24 -1.78 -10.62 7.59
N LEU A 25 -0.90 -10.43 6.60
CA LEU A 25 -0.23 -11.54 5.91
C LEU A 25 0.58 -12.42 6.89
N ILE A 26 1.25 -11.79 7.87
CA ILE A 26 1.99 -12.51 8.91
C ILE A 26 1.04 -13.14 9.93
N LYS A 27 -0.02 -12.40 10.32
CA LYS A 27 -0.99 -12.84 11.32
C LYS A 27 -1.85 -14.02 10.86
N GLU A 28 -2.29 -14.03 9.60
CA GLU A 28 -3.27 -14.98 9.05
C GLU A 28 -2.66 -15.91 7.99
N LYS A 29 -1.35 -16.19 8.11
CA LYS A 29 -0.56 -16.97 7.14
C LYS A 29 -1.12 -18.37 6.80
N ASP A 30 -1.92 -18.95 7.70
CA ASP A 30 -2.48 -20.29 7.55
C ASP A 30 -3.77 -20.31 6.71
N ASP A 31 -4.44 -19.16 6.53
CA ASP A 31 -5.61 -19.03 5.65
C ASP A 31 -5.22 -18.53 4.26
N GLN A 32 -5.12 -19.46 3.31
CA GLN A 32 -4.76 -19.17 1.92
C GLN A 32 -5.73 -18.20 1.21
N SER A 33 -6.98 -18.13 1.63
CA SER A 33 -7.97 -17.20 1.06
C SER A 33 -7.66 -15.77 1.51
N SER A 34 -7.40 -15.58 2.80
CA SER A 34 -7.05 -14.28 3.39
C SER A 34 -5.67 -13.80 2.92
N VAL A 35 -4.69 -14.70 2.81
CA VAL A 35 -3.35 -14.40 2.27
C VAL A 35 -3.41 -13.78 0.88
N LYS A 36 -4.29 -14.27 -0.01
CA LYS A 36 -4.47 -13.67 -1.34
C LYS A 36 -4.96 -12.23 -1.25
N ILE A 37 -5.91 -11.96 -0.36
CA ILE A 37 -6.45 -10.61 -0.16
C ILE A 37 -5.33 -9.69 0.35
N TYR A 38 -4.58 -10.09 1.36
CA TYR A 38 -3.50 -9.26 1.91
C TYR A 38 -2.38 -8.99 0.90
N ARG A 39 -2.05 -9.96 0.05
CA ARG A 39 -1.11 -9.74 -1.07
C ARG A 39 -1.63 -8.69 -2.06
N ILE A 40 -2.93 -8.68 -2.35
CA ILE A 40 -3.55 -7.64 -3.19
C ILE A 40 -3.44 -6.27 -2.52
N PHE A 41 -3.71 -6.17 -1.21
CA PHE A 41 -3.54 -4.91 -0.46
C PHE A 41 -2.10 -4.38 -0.55
N ILE A 42 -1.11 -5.25 -0.38
CA ILE A 42 0.30 -4.89 -0.53
C ILE A 42 0.60 -4.44 -1.97
N ALA A 43 0.13 -5.18 -2.97
CA ALA A 43 0.34 -4.84 -4.39
C ALA A 43 -0.27 -3.48 -4.77
N VAL A 44 -1.49 -3.18 -4.31
CA VAL A 44 -2.15 -1.88 -4.51
C VAL A 44 -1.37 -0.77 -3.82
N GLY A 45 -0.91 -0.99 -2.59
CA GLY A 45 -0.09 -0.02 -1.86
C GLY A 45 1.23 0.31 -2.59
N ILE A 46 1.92 -0.70 -3.11
CA ILE A 46 3.13 -0.53 -3.93
C ILE A 46 2.81 0.27 -5.20
N LEU A 47 1.71 -0.06 -5.89
CA LEU A 47 1.31 0.62 -7.12
C LEU A 47 1.02 2.10 -6.89
N ILE A 48 0.39 2.45 -5.77
CA ILE A 48 0.17 3.84 -5.35
C ILE A 48 1.49 4.57 -5.10
N LEU A 49 2.45 3.94 -4.41
CA LEU A 49 3.76 4.54 -4.15
C LEU A 49 4.55 4.76 -5.44
N VAL A 50 4.56 3.79 -6.34
CA VAL A 50 5.23 3.90 -7.65
C VAL A 50 4.60 5.01 -8.48
N ALA A 51 3.26 5.04 -8.58
CA ALA A 51 2.55 6.09 -9.31
C ALA A 51 2.80 7.48 -8.71
N SER A 52 2.85 7.58 -7.37
CA SER A 52 3.17 8.83 -6.68
C SER A 52 4.61 9.28 -6.94
N GLY A 53 5.57 8.36 -7.02
CA GLY A 53 6.95 8.66 -7.36
C GLY A 53 7.11 9.14 -8.80
N ILE A 54 6.41 8.51 -9.74
CA ILE A 54 6.39 8.92 -11.14
C ILE A 54 5.73 10.31 -11.30
N PHE A 55 4.64 10.58 -10.58
CA PHE A 55 3.96 11.88 -10.61
C PHE A 55 4.79 13.03 -10.00
N PHE A 56 5.76 12.69 -9.13
CA PHE A 56 6.65 13.65 -8.51
C PHE A 56 7.84 14.04 -9.41
N LEU A 57 8.25 13.14 -10.31
CA LEU A 57 9.36 13.33 -11.25
C LEU A 57 8.97 14.26 -12.42
#